data_AF-A0A199UAY6-F1
#
_entry.id   AF-A0A199UAY6-F1
#
_cell.length_a   1.000
_cell.length_b   1.000
_cell.length_c   1.000
_cell.angle_alpha   90.00
_cell.angle_beta   90.00
_cell.angle_gamma   90.00
#
_symmetry.space_group_name_H-M   'P 1'
#
loop_
_entity.id
_entity.type
_entity.pdbx_description
1 polymer ?
#
loop_
_entity_poly.entity_id
_entity_poly.type
_entity_poly.pdbx_seq_one_letter_code
_entity_poly.pdbx_strand_id
1 'polypeptide(L)'
;MGSQVHVCAAYLVLLFAFTSGAQPNTFDVTKYGAKEGSDITNALLSAWKGACGAAGSGKVVPKGKYSLGVVDLLGPCKGAMHLQVEGMLVAPAKASQHRKNGWVTLRYLDRLTVSGGGAFDGQGEIAWQRKSCGGGCKKALPV
;
A
#
# COMPACT_ATOMS: atom_id res chain seq x y z
N MET A 1 20.39 -48.20 21.57
CA MET A 1 20.27 -46.72 21.48
C MET A 1 19.83 -46.23 20.09
N GLY A 2 18.99 -46.97 19.34
CA GLY A 2 18.57 -46.58 17.99
C GLY A 2 17.17 -45.97 17.87
N SER A 3 16.30 -46.15 18.88
CA SER A 3 14.88 -45.79 18.75
C SER A 3 14.58 -44.30 18.99
N GLN A 4 15.42 -43.59 19.72
CA GLN A 4 15.20 -42.18 20.10
C GLN A 4 15.43 -41.21 18.93
N VAL A 5 16.37 -41.53 18.02
CA VAL A 5 16.75 -40.65 16.91
C VAL A 5 15.68 -40.61 15.82
N HIS A 6 15.04 -41.75 15.54
CA HIS A 6 13.95 -41.84 14.56
C HIS A 6 12.67 -41.13 15.04
N VAL A 7 12.40 -41.15 16.35
CA VAL A 7 11.22 -40.50 16.94
C VAL A 7 11.33 -38.97 16.86
N CYS A 8 12.51 -38.39 17.16
CA CYS A 8 12.72 -36.95 17.02
C CYS A 8 12.65 -36.45 15.56
N ALA A 9 13.21 -37.22 14.61
CA ALA A 9 13.17 -36.88 13.20
C ALA A 9 11.72 -36.89 12.66
N ALA A 10 10.90 -37.87 13.05
CA ALA A 10 9.49 -37.91 12.67
C ALA A 10 8.68 -36.73 13.25
N TYR A 11 9.00 -36.30 14.48
CA TYR A 11 8.34 -35.17 15.13
C TYR A 11 8.67 -33.82 14.47
N LEU A 12 9.94 -33.63 14.05
CA LEU A 12 10.39 -32.45 13.32
C LEU A 12 9.77 -32.37 11.90
N VAL A 13 9.60 -33.51 11.23
CA VAL A 13 8.94 -33.57 9.91
C VAL A 13 7.45 -33.24 10.01
N LEU A 14 6.77 -33.65 11.08
CA LEU A 14 5.36 -33.32 11.33
C LEU A 14 5.15 -31.82 11.59
N LEU A 15 6.09 -31.12 12.25
CA LEU A 15 5.98 -29.68 12.49
C LEU A 15 6.07 -28.84 11.20
N PHE A 16 6.79 -29.30 10.17
CA PHE A 16 6.82 -28.65 8.85
C PHE A 16 5.54 -28.91 8.03
N ALA A 17 4.80 -29.99 8.30
CA ALA A 17 3.61 -30.34 7.53
C ALA A 17 2.37 -29.47 7.85
N PHE A 18 2.39 -28.71 8.95
CA PHE A 18 1.24 -27.90 9.39
C PHE A 18 1.33 -26.40 9.07
N THR A 19 2.30 -25.96 8.25
CA THR A 19 2.23 -24.59 7.73
C THR A 19 1.12 -24.51 6.69
N SER A 20 -0.12 -24.30 7.14
CA SER A 20 -1.23 -23.92 6.29
C SER A 20 -0.91 -22.55 5.69
N GLY A 21 -0.31 -22.53 4.50
CA GLY A 21 -0.13 -21.32 3.73
C GLY A 21 -1.50 -20.81 3.30
N ALA A 22 -2.17 -20.05 4.16
CA ALA A 22 -3.33 -19.25 3.77
C ALA A 22 -2.84 -18.30 2.67
N GLN A 23 -3.19 -18.60 1.42
CA GLN A 23 -2.87 -17.71 0.31
C GLN A 23 -3.59 -16.38 0.60
N PRO A 24 -2.86 -15.26 0.69
CA PRO A 24 -3.51 -13.99 0.94
C PRO A 24 -4.47 -13.69 -0.21
N ASN A 25 -5.68 -13.28 0.12
CA ASN A 25 -6.62 -12.82 -0.89
C ASN A 25 -6.01 -11.60 -1.59
N THR A 26 -5.81 -11.67 -2.91
CA THR A 26 -5.19 -10.59 -3.70
C THR A 26 -6.25 -9.65 -4.29
N PHE A 27 -6.14 -8.37 -3.93
CA PHE A 27 -7.01 -7.28 -4.37
C PHE A 27 -6.25 -6.40 -5.37
N ASP A 28 -6.22 -6.87 -6.62
CA ASP A 28 -5.61 -6.14 -7.75
C ASP A 28 -6.53 -5.01 -8.20
N VAL A 29 -6.02 -3.77 -8.22
CA VAL A 29 -6.78 -2.57 -8.60
C VAL A 29 -7.34 -2.60 -10.02
N THR A 30 -6.76 -3.39 -10.94
CA THR A 30 -7.27 -3.54 -12.31
C THR A 30 -8.64 -4.22 -12.34
N LYS A 31 -8.89 -5.13 -11.39
CA LYS A 31 -10.21 -5.77 -11.18
C LYS A 31 -11.27 -4.78 -10.69
N TYR A 32 -10.84 -3.61 -10.24
CA TYR A 32 -11.69 -2.50 -9.81
C TYR A 32 -11.70 -1.34 -10.82
N GLY A 33 -11.24 -1.59 -12.05
CA GLY A 33 -11.30 -0.63 -13.16
C GLY A 33 -10.09 0.30 -13.28
N ALA A 34 -9.00 0.07 -12.54
CA ALA A 34 -7.76 0.80 -12.73
C ALA A 34 -7.19 0.53 -14.14
N LYS A 35 -6.77 1.61 -14.81
CA LYS A 35 -6.08 1.56 -16.10
C LYS A 35 -4.83 2.40 -16.02
N GLU A 36 -3.77 1.97 -16.69
CA GLU A 36 -2.56 2.79 -16.81
C GLU A 36 -2.88 4.13 -17.49
N GLY A 37 -2.23 5.19 -17.03
CA GLY A 37 -2.44 6.56 -17.50
C GLY A 37 -3.72 7.22 -16.96
N SER A 38 -4.55 6.52 -16.19
CA SER A 38 -5.80 7.07 -15.65
C SER A 38 -5.70 7.45 -14.16
N ASP A 39 -6.72 8.15 -13.68
CA ASP A 39 -6.99 8.28 -12.25
C ASP A 39 -7.49 6.93 -11.72
N ILE A 40 -6.84 6.38 -10.69
CA ILE A 40 -7.20 5.11 -10.06
C ILE A 40 -7.80 5.27 -8.65
N THR A 41 -8.13 6.48 -8.22
CA THR A 41 -8.59 6.80 -6.86
C THR A 41 -9.72 5.88 -6.40
N ASN A 42 -10.79 5.77 -7.21
CA ASN A 42 -11.95 4.95 -6.87
C ASN A 42 -11.64 3.44 -6.91
N ALA A 43 -10.79 3.02 -7.85
CA ALA A 43 -10.37 1.63 -7.96
C ALA A 43 -9.53 1.22 -6.73
N LEU A 44 -8.59 2.07 -6.32
CA LEU A 44 -7.76 1.85 -5.14
C LEU A 44 -8.58 1.81 -3.85
N LEU A 45 -9.55 2.72 -3.68
CA LEU A 45 -10.43 2.75 -2.50
C LEU A 45 -11.34 1.51 -2.45
N SER A 46 -11.87 1.09 -3.60
CA SER A 46 -12.73 -0.10 -3.70
C SER A 46 -11.94 -1.38 -3.41
N ALA A 47 -10.74 -1.52 -3.99
CA ALA A 47 -9.82 -2.62 -3.71
C ALA A 47 -9.43 -2.66 -2.23
N TRP A 48 -9.12 -1.50 -1.64
CA TRP A 48 -8.79 -1.39 -0.22
C TRP A 48 -9.95 -1.81 0.69
N LYS A 49 -11.18 -1.36 0.40
CA LYS A 49 -12.37 -1.75 1.16
C LYS A 49 -12.59 -3.27 1.12
N GLY A 50 -12.43 -3.88 -0.05
CA GLY A 50 -12.48 -5.34 -0.21
C GLY A 50 -11.41 -6.05 0.62
N ALA A 51 -10.16 -5.60 0.50
CA ALA A 51 -9.02 -6.14 1.23
C ALA A 51 -9.22 -6.05 2.75
N CYS A 52 -9.60 -4.87 3.24
CA CYS A 52 -9.80 -4.60 4.66
C CYS A 52 -10.92 -5.48 5.29
N GLY A 53 -11.93 -5.83 4.49
CA GLY A 53 -13.02 -6.73 4.89
C GLY A 53 -12.65 -8.22 4.91
N ALA A 54 -11.47 -8.59 4.40
CA ALA A 54 -10.96 -9.96 4.34
C ALA A 54 -9.89 -10.20 5.43
N ALA A 55 -9.78 -11.45 5.91
CA ALA A 55 -8.73 -11.83 6.86
C ALA A 55 -7.42 -12.14 6.10
N GLY A 56 -6.40 -11.29 6.26
CA GLY A 56 -5.05 -11.53 5.73
C GLY A 56 -4.92 -11.33 4.21
N SER A 57 -5.05 -10.09 3.74
CA SER A 57 -5.14 -9.78 2.30
C SER A 57 -4.02 -8.86 1.81
N GLY A 58 -3.64 -9.05 0.54
CA GLY A 58 -2.69 -8.21 -0.18
C GLY A 58 -3.40 -7.38 -1.25
N LYS A 59 -3.18 -6.07 -1.26
CA LYS A 59 -3.63 -5.14 -2.31
C LYS A 59 -2.48 -4.83 -3.24
N VAL A 60 -2.69 -5.01 -4.54
CA VAL A 60 -1.64 -4.84 -5.56
C VAL A 60 -1.98 -3.68 -6.50
N VAL A 61 -1.04 -2.77 -6.67
CA VAL A 61 -1.00 -1.81 -7.78
C VAL A 61 0.06 -2.31 -8.76
N PRO A 62 -0.31 -2.76 -9.98
CA PRO A 62 0.64 -3.32 -10.92
C PRO A 62 1.58 -2.24 -11.50
N LYS A 63 2.58 -2.68 -12.26
CA LYS A 63 3.48 -1.79 -12.99
C LYS A 63 2.69 -0.91 -13.96
N GLY A 64 3.11 0.35 -14.06
CA GLY A 64 2.50 1.37 -14.91
C GLY A 64 2.49 2.72 -14.19
N LYS A 65 2.08 3.78 -14.89
CA LYS A 65 1.91 5.12 -14.30
C LYS A 65 0.43 5.42 -14.05
N TYR A 66 0.08 5.84 -12.84
CA TYR A 66 -1.31 6.10 -12.45
C TYR A 66 -1.45 7.43 -11.73
N SER A 67 -2.44 8.22 -12.11
CA SER A 67 -2.84 9.37 -11.30
C SER A 67 -3.59 8.89 -10.06
N LEU A 68 -3.30 9.48 -8.91
CA LEU A 68 -3.98 9.15 -7.66
C LEU A 68 -4.34 10.42 -6.90
N GLY A 69 -5.63 10.61 -6.63
CA GLY A 69 -6.17 11.67 -5.80
C GLY A 69 -5.74 11.57 -4.33
N VAL A 70 -6.20 12.51 -3.52
CA VAL A 70 -6.01 12.44 -2.07
C VAL A 70 -6.87 11.30 -1.49
N VAL A 71 -6.24 10.33 -0.85
CA VAL A 71 -6.89 9.12 -0.34
C VAL A 71 -6.62 8.87 1.14
N ASP A 72 -7.66 8.40 1.81
CA ASP A 72 -7.62 7.86 3.16
C ASP A 72 -7.86 6.33 3.06
N LEU A 73 -6.81 5.56 3.30
CA LEU A 73 -6.82 4.11 3.37
C LEU A 73 -7.01 3.70 4.83
N LEU A 74 -8.29 3.59 5.23
CA LEU A 74 -8.71 3.45 6.62
C LEU A 74 -8.93 1.98 7.02
N GLY A 75 -8.62 1.66 8.28
CA GLY A 75 -9.16 0.53 9.01
C GLY A 75 -10.30 0.94 9.97
N PRO A 76 -10.62 0.11 10.98
CA PRO A 76 -9.99 -1.16 11.33
C PRO A 76 -10.26 -2.25 10.28
N CYS A 77 -9.26 -3.08 10.01
CA CYS A 77 -9.37 -4.21 9.08
C CYS A 77 -9.41 -5.54 9.84
N LYS A 78 -10.00 -6.57 9.24
CA LYS A 78 -10.15 -7.88 9.89
C LYS A 78 -8.83 -8.62 10.08
N GLY A 79 -7.78 -8.24 9.37
CA GLY A 79 -6.47 -8.86 9.45
C GLY A 79 -5.36 -7.92 9.05
N ALA A 80 -4.13 -8.49 8.97
CA ALA A 80 -2.97 -7.77 8.49
C ALA A 80 -3.20 -7.29 7.05
N MET A 81 -2.71 -6.09 6.77
CA MET A 81 -2.86 -5.44 5.47
C MET A 81 -1.52 -5.39 4.77
N HIS A 82 -1.48 -5.79 3.50
CA HIS A 82 -0.30 -5.63 2.66
C HIS A 82 -0.63 -4.75 1.45
N LEU A 83 -0.01 -3.59 1.35
CA LEU A 83 -0.07 -2.70 0.19
C LEU A 83 1.19 -2.91 -0.65
N GLN A 84 1.06 -3.64 -1.76
CA GLN A 84 2.14 -3.83 -2.73
C GLN A 84 1.96 -2.88 -3.91
N VAL A 85 2.94 -2.00 -4.12
CA VAL A 85 2.93 -1.00 -5.19
C VAL A 85 4.08 -1.28 -6.14
N GLU A 86 3.78 -1.81 -7.31
CA GLU A 86 4.74 -2.05 -8.40
C GLU A 86 4.78 -0.90 -9.41
N GLY A 87 3.73 -0.08 -9.46
CA GLY A 87 3.61 1.07 -10.35
C GLY A 87 4.06 2.40 -9.75
N MET A 88 4.01 3.43 -10.57
CA MET A 88 4.20 4.82 -10.15
C MET A 88 2.84 5.48 -9.90
N LEU A 89 2.55 5.81 -8.65
CA LEU A 89 1.42 6.62 -8.26
C LEU A 89 1.83 8.09 -8.32
N VAL A 90 1.02 8.94 -8.93
CA VAL A 90 1.33 10.37 -9.13
C VAL A 90 0.27 11.22 -8.46
N ALA A 91 0.70 12.14 -7.61
CA ALA A 91 -0.17 13.02 -6.86
C ALA A 91 -0.93 14.00 -7.77
N PRO A 92 -1.97 14.70 -7.27
CA PRO A 92 -2.60 15.78 -8.03
C PRO A 92 -1.62 16.93 -8.32
N ALA A 93 -1.62 17.42 -9.56
CA ALA A 93 -0.69 18.47 -10.01
C ALA A 93 -1.05 19.90 -9.55
N LYS A 94 -2.24 20.10 -8.96
CA LYS A 94 -2.68 21.43 -8.49
C LYS A 94 -2.73 21.48 -6.97
N ALA A 95 -2.14 22.53 -6.40
CA ALA A 95 -2.22 22.80 -4.97
C ALA A 95 -3.67 22.80 -4.45
N SER A 96 -4.64 23.29 -5.22
CA SER A 96 -6.05 23.29 -4.83
C SER A 96 -6.66 21.89 -4.67
N GLN A 97 -6.07 20.85 -5.25
CA GLN A 97 -6.53 19.46 -5.10
C GLN A 97 -6.03 18.80 -3.81
N HIS A 98 -5.00 19.38 -3.19
CA HIS A 98 -4.47 18.97 -1.89
C HIS A 98 -5.22 19.70 -0.76
N ARG A 99 -6.45 19.24 -0.49
CA ARG A 99 -7.37 19.80 0.52
C ARG A 99 -7.07 19.34 1.95
N LYS A 100 -6.10 18.44 2.13
CA LYS A 100 -5.70 17.84 3.41
C LYS A 100 -4.17 17.87 3.53
N ASN A 101 -3.67 17.68 4.74
CA ASN A 101 -2.23 17.68 5.06
C ASN A 101 -1.48 16.44 4.52
N GLY A 102 -2.19 15.44 4.00
CA GLY A 102 -1.60 14.22 3.43
C GLY A 102 -2.24 13.85 2.10
N TRP A 103 -1.44 13.27 1.21
CA TRP A 103 -1.89 12.76 -0.09
C TRP A 103 -2.38 11.30 0.02
N VAL A 104 -1.54 10.39 0.53
CA VAL A 104 -1.92 9.00 0.82
C VAL A 104 -1.82 8.78 2.31
N THR A 105 -2.96 8.64 2.97
CA THR A 105 -3.04 8.51 4.42
C THR A 105 -3.46 7.10 4.80
N LEU A 106 -2.65 6.41 5.60
CA LEU A 106 -2.92 5.07 6.13
C LEU A 106 -3.23 5.21 7.63
N ARG A 107 -4.44 4.87 8.08
CA ARG A 107 -4.88 5.10 9.47
C ARG A 107 -5.72 3.96 10.04
N TYR A 108 -5.60 3.76 11.35
CA TYR A 108 -6.35 2.76 12.12
C TYR A 108 -6.07 1.32 11.67
N LEU A 109 -4.81 1.02 11.35
CA LEU A 109 -4.38 -0.29 10.85
C LEU A 109 -3.54 -0.99 11.90
N ASP A 110 -3.79 -2.28 12.06
CA ASP A 110 -2.94 -3.19 12.83
C ASP A 110 -2.18 -4.08 11.83
N ARG A 111 -0.84 -4.17 11.97
CA ARG A 111 0.07 -4.90 11.07
C ARG A 111 -0.07 -4.53 9.58
N LEU A 112 0.37 -3.31 9.24
CA LEU A 112 0.51 -2.87 7.85
C LEU A 112 1.91 -3.21 7.30
N THR A 113 1.95 -3.81 6.12
CA THR A 113 3.15 -3.90 5.27
C THR A 113 2.95 -3.06 4.01
N VAL A 114 3.95 -2.27 3.65
CA VAL A 114 4.02 -1.58 2.35
C VAL A 114 5.28 -2.05 1.64
N SER A 115 5.15 -2.51 0.40
CA SER A 115 6.27 -3.03 -0.39
C SER A 115 6.06 -2.84 -1.89
N GLY A 116 6.97 -3.39 -2.70
CA GLY A 116 6.91 -3.38 -4.16
C GLY A 116 8.08 -2.58 -4.76
N GLY A 117 8.24 -2.66 -6.08
CA GLY A 117 9.30 -1.95 -6.82
C GLY A 117 8.88 -0.58 -7.36
N GLY A 118 7.67 -0.12 -7.06
CA GLY A 118 7.08 1.12 -7.56
C GLY A 118 7.46 2.37 -6.78
N ALA A 119 6.75 3.47 -7.05
CA ALA A 119 7.03 4.77 -6.44
C ALA A 119 5.76 5.59 -6.16
N PHE A 120 5.84 6.46 -5.16
CA PHE A 120 4.87 7.52 -4.90
C PHE A 120 5.50 8.86 -5.31
N ASP A 121 5.12 9.38 -6.47
CA ASP A 121 5.51 10.70 -6.93
C ASP A 121 4.56 11.75 -6.33
N GLY A 122 5.02 12.39 -5.25
CA GLY A 122 4.27 13.40 -4.51
C GLY A 122 4.16 14.77 -5.18
N GLN A 123 4.86 15.00 -6.30
CA GLN A 123 4.94 16.30 -6.96
C GLN A 123 5.25 17.46 -5.99
N GLY A 124 6.30 17.29 -5.18
CA GLY A 124 6.62 18.16 -4.03
C GLY A 124 6.82 19.64 -4.36
N GLU A 125 7.20 19.99 -5.58
CA GLU A 125 7.37 21.39 -6.03
C GLU A 125 6.10 22.22 -5.80
N ILE A 126 4.92 21.63 -6.00
CA ILE A 126 3.61 22.28 -5.80
C ILE A 126 3.44 22.78 -4.37
N ALA A 127 4.02 22.08 -3.39
CA ALA A 127 3.95 22.48 -1.99
C ALA A 127 4.80 23.73 -1.72
N TRP A 128 5.97 23.86 -2.37
CA TRP A 128 6.89 24.99 -2.20
C TRP A 128 6.41 26.27 -2.89
N GLN A 129 5.61 26.15 -3.96
CA GLN A 129 5.01 27.29 -4.63
C GLN A 129 3.90 27.98 -3.79
N ARG A 130 3.41 27.34 -2.73
CA ARG A 130 2.47 27.98 -1.79
C ARG A 130 3.21 29.04 -0.97
N LYS A 131 2.85 30.32 -1.14
CA LYS A 131 3.40 31.49 -0.43
C LYS A 131 3.09 31.56 1.08
N SER A 132 3.00 30.42 1.76
CA SER A 132 2.53 30.31 3.16
C SER A 132 3.63 30.37 4.21
N CYS A 133 4.88 30.65 3.83
CA CYS A 133 5.91 30.92 4.82
C CYS A 133 5.98 32.41 5.10
N GLY A 134 5.55 32.84 6.28
CA GLY A 134 5.76 34.21 6.76
C GLY A 134 7.26 34.53 6.74
N GLY A 135 7.69 35.32 5.74
CA GLY A 135 9.02 35.92 5.61
C GLY A 135 10.26 35.01 5.54
N GLY A 136 10.16 33.71 5.84
CA GLY A 136 11.32 32.91 6.24
C GLY A 136 11.59 31.61 5.49
N CYS A 137 10.79 31.20 4.50
CA CYS A 137 11.16 30.02 3.71
C CYS A 137 12.34 30.36 2.80
N LYS A 138 13.52 29.95 3.24
CA LYS A 138 14.74 29.96 2.43
C LYS A 138 14.52 28.99 1.27
N LYS A 139 14.82 29.50 0.07
CA LYS A 139 15.02 28.85 -1.25
C LYS A 139 14.51 27.40 -1.42
N ALA A 140 13.77 27.17 -2.51
CA ALA A 140 13.48 25.82 -3.00
C ALA A 140 14.73 24.93 -2.93
N LEU A 141 14.57 23.72 -2.40
CA LEU A 141 15.63 22.72 -2.43
C LEU A 141 15.98 22.49 -3.91
N PRO A 142 17.27 22.57 -4.30
CA PRO A 142 17.66 22.22 -5.64
C PRO A 142 17.30 20.75 -5.89
N VAL A 143 16.55 20.52 -6.96
CA VAL A 143 16.36 19.19 -7.57
C VAL A 143 17.58 18.80 -8.38
#